data_AF-A0A1Y3BF64-F1
#
_entry.id   AF-A0A1Y3BF64-F1
#
_cell.length_a   1.000
_cell.length_b   1.000
_cell.length_c   1.000
_cell.angle_alpha   90.00
_cell.angle_beta   90.00
_cell.angle_gamma   90.00
#
_symmetry.space_group_name_H-M   'P 1'
#
loop_
_entity.id
_entity.type
_entity.pdbx_description
1 polymer ?
#
loop_
_entity_poly.entity_id
_entity_poly.type
_entity_poly.pdbx_seq_one_letter_code
_entity_poly.pdbx_strand_id
1 'polypeptide(L)'
;MIATNSTDQPMNDFLFQAAVPKSFQLQLMPPSSTIIPSNSNGSIKQMIKVINPNKAQLKMRLRLSYKCQDKNTLEQCDVTNFPKQTWQ
;
A
#
# COMPACT_ATOMS: atom_id res chain seq x y z
N MET A 1 -1.53 -3.15 -5.13
CA MET A 1 -1.25 -1.72 -4.90
C MET A 1 -0.34 -1.23 -6.01
N ILE A 2 -0.62 -0.04 -6.55
CA ILE A 2 0.27 0.69 -7.46
C ILE A 2 0.52 2.05 -6.81
N ALA A 3 1.78 2.44 -6.65
CA ALA A 3 2.16 3.75 -6.11
C ALA A 3 2.95 4.53 -7.15
N THR A 4 2.59 5.80 -7.33
CA THR A 4 3.23 6.76 -8.24
C THR A 4 3.62 8.01 -7.44
N ASN A 5 4.57 8.78 -7.97
CA ASN A 5 5.07 9.98 -7.32
C ASN A 5 5.09 11.14 -8.33
N SER A 6 4.25 12.15 -8.10
CA SER A 6 4.17 13.36 -8.92
C SER A 6 5.12 14.47 -8.50
N THR A 7 5.87 14.30 -7.41
CA THR A 7 6.88 15.28 -6.97
C THR A 7 8.11 15.26 -7.88
N ASP A 8 8.94 16.29 -7.79
CA ASP A 8 10.13 16.48 -8.62
C ASP A 8 11.34 15.63 -8.16
N GLN A 9 11.30 15.08 -6.94
CA GLN A 9 12.34 14.24 -6.36
C GLN A 9 11.87 12.79 -6.16
N PRO A 10 12.78 11.80 -6.28
CA PRO A 10 12.42 10.40 -6.06
C PRO A 10 12.07 10.14 -4.59
N MET A 11 11.13 9.21 -4.37
CA MET A 11 10.85 8.66 -3.05
C MET A 11 11.67 7.39 -2.86
N ASN A 12 12.63 7.43 -1.95
CA ASN A 12 13.52 6.31 -1.62
C ASN A 12 13.01 5.55 -0.39
N ASP A 13 13.54 4.34 -0.18
CA ASP A 13 13.20 3.48 0.97
C ASP A 13 11.69 3.32 1.16
N PHE A 14 10.97 3.26 0.04
CA PHE A 14 9.52 3.12 0.04
C PHE A 14 9.13 1.76 0.61
N LEU A 15 8.40 1.82 1.72
CA LEU A 15 7.86 0.66 2.42
C LEU A 15 6.35 0.84 2.57
N PHE A 16 5.62 -0.11 2.00
CA PHE A 16 4.18 -0.24 2.17
C PHE A 16 3.88 -1.36 3.16
N GLN A 17 3.02 -1.05 4.12
CA GLN A 17 2.52 -1.98 5.11
C GLN A 17 0.99 -1.93 5.11
N ALA A 18 0.39 -3.07 5.40
CA ALA A 18 -1.05 -3.20 5.49
C ALA A 18 -1.42 -4.10 6.67
N ALA A 19 -2.51 -3.77 7.34
CA ALA A 19 -3.13 -4.59 8.37
C ALA A 19 -4.62 -4.74 8.09
N VAL A 20 -5.17 -5.90 8.42
CA VAL A 20 -6.59 -6.24 8.30
C VAL A 20 -7.10 -6.72 9.67
N PRO A 21 -8.42 -6.72 9.91
CA PRO A 21 -8.97 -7.32 11.12
C PRO A 21 -8.57 -8.79 11.27
N LYS A 22 -8.49 -9.29 12.51
CA LYS A 22 -8.04 -10.67 12.83
C LYS A 22 -8.83 -11.79 12.14
N SER A 23 -10.07 -11.51 11.71
CA SER A 23 -10.91 -12.45 10.96
C SER A 23 -10.44 -12.69 9.52
N PHE A 24 -9.49 -11.88 9.05
CA PHE A 24 -8.87 -11.99 7.74
C PHE A 24 -7.41 -12.44 7.90
N GLN A 25 -6.85 -13.02 6.85
CA GLN A 25 -5.40 -13.22 6.74
C GLN A 25 -4.86 -12.32 5.64
N LEU A 26 -3.70 -11.71 5.87
CA LEU A 26 -3.03 -10.86 4.89
C LEU A 26 -1.64 -11.41 4.60
N GLN A 27 -1.34 -11.59 3.33
CA GLN A 27 0.00 -11.88 2.83
C GLN A 27 0.41 -10.76 1.88
N LEU A 28 1.54 -10.14 2.19
CA LEU A 28 2.14 -9.12 1.37
C LEU A 28 3.28 -9.72 0.56
N MET A 29 3.18 -9.68 -0.77
CA MET A 29 4.25 -10.13 -1.65
C MET A 29 5.37 -9.07 -1.70
N PRO A 30 6.61 -9.44 -2.08
CA PRO A 30 7.67 -8.47 -2.29
C PRO A 30 7.25 -7.36 -3.26
N PRO A 31 7.64 -6.10 -3.02
CA PRO A 31 7.38 -5.02 -3.96
C PRO A 31 8.27 -5.14 -5.20
N SER A 32 7.85 -4.53 -6.31
CA SER A 32 8.65 -4.49 -7.54
C SER A 32 9.93 -3.65 -7.43
N SER A 33 9.97 -2.70 -6.49
CA SER A 33 11.09 -1.81 -6.19
C SER A 33 10.84 -1.15 -4.82
N THR A 34 11.85 -0.52 -4.24
CA THR A 34 11.75 0.35 -3.05
C THR A 34 11.95 1.83 -3.39
N ILE A 35 12.02 2.18 -4.67
CA ILE A 35 12.17 3.56 -5.16
C ILE A 35 11.00 3.89 -6.10
N ILE A 36 10.30 5.00 -5.84
CA ILE A 36 9.32 5.58 -6.76
C ILE A 36 9.97 6.76 -7.49
N PRO A 37 10.18 6.68 -8.81
CA PRO A 37 10.74 7.77 -9.61
C PRO A 37 9.91 9.05 -9.50
N SER A 38 10.56 10.20 -9.63
CA SER A 38 9.88 11.51 -9.68
C SER A 38 9.08 11.70 -10.97
N ASN A 39 8.28 12.77 -11.00
CA ASN A 39 7.57 13.27 -12.18
C ASN A 39 6.65 12.25 -12.84
N SER A 40 6.09 11.31 -12.06
CA SER A 40 5.27 10.19 -12.53
C SER A 40 5.96 9.29 -13.56
N ASN A 41 7.30 9.26 -13.60
CA ASN A 41 8.09 8.47 -14.56
C ASN A 41 8.17 6.98 -14.23
N GLY A 42 7.33 6.47 -13.33
CA GLY A 42 7.31 5.08 -12.94
C GLY A 42 6.37 4.80 -11.79
N SER A 43 6.30 3.53 -11.40
CA SER A 43 5.47 3.09 -10.29
C SER A 43 6.06 1.88 -9.58
N ILE A 44 5.77 1.74 -8.29
CA ILE A 44 5.93 0.47 -7.58
C ILE A 44 4.63 -0.30 -7.67
N LYS A 45 4.73 -1.61 -7.91
CA LYS A 45 3.62 -2.56 -7.82
C LYS A 45 3.90 -3.53 -6.69
N GLN A 46 2.89 -3.76 -5.85
CA GLN A 46 2.96 -4.75 -4.79
C GLN A 46 1.64 -5.49 -4.67
N MET A 47 1.72 -6.82 -4.65
CA MET A 47 0.56 -7.69 -4.54
C MET A 47 0.21 -7.92 -3.07
N ILE A 48 -1.09 -7.80 -2.77
CA ILE A 48 -1.65 -8.07 -1.45
C ILE A 48 -2.65 -9.19 -1.64
N LYS A 49 -2.45 -10.31 -0.95
CA LYS A 49 -3.43 -11.39 -0.87
C LYS A 49 -4.16 -11.28 0.45
N VAL A 50 -5.49 -11.19 0.38
CA VAL A 50 -6.36 -11.16 1.54
C VAL A 50 -7.24 -12.41 1.51
N ILE A 51 -7.26 -13.16 2.59
CA ILE A 51 -8.13 -14.33 2.77
C ILE A 51 -9.28 -13.93 3.69
N ASN A 52 -10.51 -14.09 3.20
CA ASN A 52 -11.74 -13.71 3.90
C ASN A 52 -12.69 -14.92 4.00
N PRO A 53 -12.46 -15.84 4.94
CA PRO A 53 -13.25 -17.07 5.04
C PRO A 53 -14.72 -16.80 5.38
N ASN A 54 -15.00 -15.69 6.06
CA ASN A 54 -16.33 -15.35 6.58
C ASN A 54 -17.12 -14.41 5.64
N LYS A 55 -16.57 -14.06 4.47
CA LYS A 55 -17.16 -13.07 3.54
C LYS A 55 -17.57 -11.76 4.22
N ALA A 56 -16.80 -11.35 5.24
CA ALA A 56 -17.07 -10.13 6.00
C ALA A 56 -16.64 -8.90 5.19
N GLN A 57 -17.23 -7.74 5.50
CA GLN A 57 -16.85 -6.47 4.89
C GLN A 57 -15.35 -6.19 5.13
N LEU A 58 -14.59 -6.03 4.05
CA LEU A 58 -13.16 -5.75 4.12
C LEU A 58 -12.91 -4.30 4.60
N LYS A 59 -12.03 -4.17 5.59
CA LYS A 59 -11.41 -2.91 6.02
C LYS A 59 -9.91 -3.14 6.12
N MET A 60 -9.11 -2.16 5.77
CA MET A 60 -7.65 -2.27 5.78
C MET A 60 -7.02 -0.99 6.31
N ARG A 61 -6.04 -1.13 7.20
CA ARG A 61 -5.18 -0.02 7.63
C ARG A 61 -3.90 -0.06 6.83
N LEU A 62 -3.57 1.04 6.18
CA LEU A 62 -2.35 1.20 5.40
C LEU A 62 -1.36 2.06 6.17
N ARG A 63 -0.07 1.72 6.07
CA ARG A 63 1.03 2.55 6.53
C ARG A 63 2.09 2.63 5.43
N LEU A 64 2.53 3.84 5.15
CA LEU A 64 3.50 4.18 4.11
C LEU A 64 4.70 4.85 4.79
N SER A 65 5.91 4.43 4.48
CA SER A 65 7.12 5.18 4.84
C SER A 65 8.03 5.33 3.64
N TYR A 66 8.62 6.51 3.49
CA TYR A 66 9.57 6.82 2.43
C TYR A 66 10.42 8.02 2.79
N LYS A 67 11.52 8.22 2.06
CA LYS A 67 12.37 9.39 2.15
C LYS A 67 12.26 10.21 0.86
N CYS A 68 11.89 11.49 0.97
CA CYS A 68 11.81 12.43 -0.16
C CYS A 68 12.43 13.77 0.23
N GLN A 69 13.26 14.38 -0.61
CA GLN A 69 13.95 15.65 -0.31
C GLN A 69 14.66 15.64 1.06
N ASP A 70 15.36 14.55 1.36
CA ASP A 70 15.99 14.28 2.66
C ASP A 70 15.09 14.24 3.90
N LYS A 71 13.77 14.32 3.72
CA LYS A 71 12.78 14.19 4.77
C LYS A 71 12.20 12.78 4.81
N ASN A 72 12.19 12.21 6.01
CA ASN A 72 11.46 10.97 6.28
C ASN A 72 9.97 11.28 6.45
N THR A 73 9.13 10.61 5.67
CA THR A 73 7.68 10.71 5.76
C THR A 73 7.10 9.39 6.22
N LEU A 74 6.13 9.47 7.14
CA LEU A 74 5.33 8.36 7.61
C LEU A 74 3.85 8.74 7.53
N GLU A 75 3.08 7.99 6.78
CA GLU A 75 1.64 8.21 6.62
C GLU A 75 0.86 6.95 7.00
N GLN A 76 -0.32 7.14 7.57
CA GLN A 76 -1.22 6.06 7.92
C GLN A 76 -2.66 6.45 7.56
N CYS A 77 -3.40 5.54 6.93
CA CYS A 77 -4.80 5.76 6.59
C CYS A 77 -5.62 4.48 6.69
N ASP A 78 -6.92 4.63 6.92
CA ASP A 78 -7.87 3.52 6.91
C ASP A 78 -8.64 3.51 5.59
N VAL A 79 -8.66 2.35 4.94
CA VAL A 79 -9.43 2.07 3.73
C VAL A 79 -10.64 1.25 4.12
N THR A 80 -11.82 1.88 4.06
CA THR A 80 -13.10 1.27 4.43
C THR A 80 -14.09 1.18 3.27
N ASN A 81 -13.72 1.67 2.10
CA ASN A 81 -14.55 1.78 0.90
C ASN A 81 -14.26 0.71 -0.16
N PHE A 82 -13.87 -0.51 0.25
CA PHE A 82 -13.68 -1.62 -0.67
C PHE A 82 -14.99 -1.99 -1.40
N PRO A 83 -14.97 -2.11 -2.75
CA PRO A 83 -16.17 -2.50 -3.52
C PRO A 83 -16.73 -3.84 -3.03
N LYS A 84 -18.05 -3.98 -3.01
CA LYS A 84 -18.72 -5.19 -2.49
C LYS A 84 -18.24 -6.47 -3.16
N GLN A 85 -17.98 -6.41 -4.47
CA GLN A 85 -17.48 -7.53 -5.27
C GLN A 85 -16.10 -8.05 -4.84
N THR A 86 -15.34 -7.28 -4.03
CA THR A 86 -14.03 -7.70 -3.54
C THR A 86 -14.10 -8.59 -2.30
N TRP A 87 -15.27 -8.72 -1.68
CA TRP A 87 -15.44 -9.49 -0.44
C TRP A 87 -16.73 -10.31 -0.32
N GLN A 88 -17.72 -10.13 -1.21
CA GLN A 88 -18.94 -10.96 -1.33
C GLN A 88 -18.72 -12.15 -2.27
#